data_AF-A0A660MUC1-F1
#
_entry.id   AF-A0A660MUC1-F1
#
_cell.length_a   1.000
_cell.length_b   1.000
_cell.length_c   1.000
_cell.angle_alpha   90.00
_cell.angle_beta   90.00
_cell.angle_gamma   90.00
#
_symmetry.space_group_name_H-M   'P 1'
#
loop_
_entity.id
_entity.type
_entity.pdbx_description
1 polymer ?
#
loop_
_entity_poly.entity_id
_entity_poly.type
_entity_poly.pdbx_seq_one_letter_code
_entity_poly.pdbx_strand_id
1 'polypeptide(L)'
;MKKIFFSILLFFTYINNSFAGDGGVTGLPASQLKKGDITIDDIPNIIVNATDFFIGIAGTVAVIFIIIGAYKYLFGSLEGNTDRGKSTILFALSGFAIAALAYFIIRFIIDNFAG
;
A
#
# COMPACT_ATOMS: atom_id res chain seq x y z
N MET A 1 -9.66 18.22 10.26
CA MET A 1 -10.13 18.03 8.86
C MET A 1 -9.06 18.32 7.81
N LYS A 2 -8.39 19.49 7.83
CA LYS A 2 -7.38 19.87 6.82
C LYS A 2 -6.21 18.86 6.62
N LYS A 3 -5.75 18.19 7.68
CA LYS A 3 -4.67 17.18 7.61
C LYS A 3 -5.08 15.88 6.90
N ILE A 4 -6.31 15.41 7.14
CA ILE A 4 -6.87 14.21 6.49
C ILE A 4 -7.06 14.48 4.99
N PHE A 5 -7.59 15.66 4.64
CA PHE A 5 -7.72 16.10 3.26
C PHE A 5 -6.36 16.15 2.53
N PHE A 6 -5.32 16.67 3.18
CA PHE A 6 -3.98 16.72 2.60
C PHE A 6 -3.39 15.32 2.38
N SER A 7 -3.59 14.38 3.31
CA SER A 7 -3.13 12.99 3.15
C SER A 7 -3.84 12.28 1.99
N ILE A 8 -5.13 12.53 1.81
CA ILE A 8 -5.90 12.00 0.67
C ILE A 8 -5.41 12.60 -0.64
N LEU A 9 -5.15 13.92 -0.67
CA LEU A 9 -4.63 14.59 -1.86
C LEU A 9 -3.26 14.03 -2.28
N LEU A 10 -2.35 13.85 -1.32
CA LEU A 10 -1.04 13.22 -1.57
C LEU A 10 -1.17 11.80 -2.08
N PHE A 11 -2.13 11.03 -1.56
CA PHE A 11 -2.41 9.67 -2.04
C PHE A 11 -2.87 9.65 -3.50
N PHE A 12 -3.79 10.54 -3.87
CA PHE A 12 -4.22 10.66 -5.27
C PHE A 12 -3.06 11.06 -6.18
N THR A 13 -2.21 12.00 -5.77
CA THR A 13 -1.02 12.35 -6.55
C THR A 13 -0.06 11.18 -6.67
N TYR A 14 0.19 10.43 -5.59
CA TYR A 14 1.03 9.23 -5.61
C TYR A 14 0.51 8.20 -6.61
N ILE A 15 -0.79 7.87 -6.57
CA ILE A 15 -1.40 6.93 -7.51
C ILE A 15 -1.18 7.37 -8.96
N ASN A 16 -1.48 8.63 -9.29
CA ASN A 16 -1.35 9.12 -10.66
C ASN A 16 0.10 9.01 -11.17
N ASN A 17 1.09 9.29 -10.32
CA ASN A 17 2.50 9.16 -10.69
C ASN A 17 2.91 7.69 -10.87
N SER A 18 2.44 6.78 -10.01
CA SER A 18 2.71 5.34 -10.14
C SER A 18 2.10 4.71 -11.38
N PHE A 19 1.04 5.28 -11.95
CA PHE A 19 0.48 4.81 -13.22
C PHE A 19 1.05 5.53 -14.45
N ALA A 20 1.49 6.79 -14.32
CA ALA A 20 2.00 7.57 -15.44
C ALA A 20 3.52 7.48 -15.65
N GLY A 21 4.27 7.01 -14.64
CA GLY A 21 5.72 6.82 -14.74
C GLY A 21 6.09 5.71 -15.74
N ASP A 22 7.22 5.86 -16.41
CA ASP A 22 7.80 4.78 -17.22
C ASP A 22 8.18 3.61 -16.30
N GLY A 23 7.71 2.39 -16.59
CA GLY A 23 7.73 1.28 -15.63
C GLY A 23 6.41 1.12 -14.87
N GLY A 24 5.78 2.21 -14.46
CA GLY A 24 4.48 2.25 -13.80
C GLY A 24 4.28 1.18 -12.72
N VAL A 25 3.09 0.56 -12.70
CA VAL A 25 2.74 -0.57 -11.80
C VAL A 25 3.34 -1.89 -12.29
N THR A 26 3.74 -1.99 -13.56
CA THR A 26 4.22 -3.24 -14.17
C THR A 26 5.73 -3.44 -14.09
N GLY A 27 6.51 -2.43 -13.68
CA GLY A 27 7.97 -2.46 -13.70
C GLY A 27 8.60 -2.52 -15.11
N LEU A 28 7.78 -2.41 -16.16
CA LEU A 28 8.20 -2.54 -17.56
C LEU A 28 8.09 -1.20 -18.31
N PRO A 29 9.08 -0.87 -19.15
CA PRO A 29 9.05 0.36 -19.93
C PRO A 29 7.84 0.38 -20.88
N ALA A 30 7.23 1.55 -21.04
CA ALA A 30 6.04 1.73 -21.86
C ALA A 30 6.26 1.32 -23.33
N SER A 31 7.51 1.38 -23.79
CA SER A 31 7.90 0.97 -25.14
C SER A 31 7.79 -0.54 -25.39
N GLN A 32 8.10 -1.38 -24.39
CA GLN A 32 7.94 -2.84 -24.47
C GLN A 32 6.47 -3.23 -24.44
N LEU A 33 5.69 -2.64 -23.52
CA LEU A 33 4.25 -2.86 -23.41
C LEU A 33 3.51 -2.50 -24.70
N LYS A 34 3.87 -1.37 -25.33
CA LYS A 34 3.26 -0.93 -26.59
C LYS A 34 3.56 -1.87 -27.76
N LYS A 35 4.71 -2.52 -27.75
CA LYS A 35 5.14 -3.47 -28.80
C LYS A 35 4.69 -4.90 -28.54
N GLY A 36 4.15 -5.20 -27.36
CA GLY A 36 3.77 -6.55 -26.96
C GLY A 36 4.97 -7.48 -26.74
N ASP A 37 6.15 -6.91 -26.49
CA ASP A 37 7.41 -7.64 -26.29
C ASP A 37 7.56 -7.98 -24.81
N ILE A 38 6.75 -8.95 -24.34
CA ILE A 38 6.73 -9.41 -22.95
C ILE A 38 7.20 -10.87 -22.94
N THR A 39 8.27 -11.12 -22.20
CA THR A 39 8.87 -12.45 -22.06
C THR A 39 8.55 -13.07 -20.70
N ILE A 40 8.91 -14.33 -20.50
CA ILE A 40 8.71 -15.03 -19.21
C ILE A 40 9.56 -14.41 -18.10
N ASP A 41 10.73 -13.87 -18.46
CA ASP A 41 11.66 -13.23 -17.51
C ASP A 41 11.12 -11.92 -16.94
N ASP A 42 10.12 -11.32 -17.60
CA ASP A 42 9.46 -10.09 -17.15
C ASP A 42 8.35 -10.35 -16.12
N ILE A 43 7.81 -11.57 -16.05
CA ILE A 43 6.70 -11.92 -15.16
C ILE A 43 7.05 -11.68 -13.67
N PRO A 44 8.22 -12.11 -13.16
CA PRO A 44 8.60 -11.83 -11.78
C PRO A 44 8.66 -10.33 -11.48
N ASN A 45 9.21 -9.53 -12.40
CA ASN A 45 9.31 -8.08 -12.25
C ASN A 45 7.91 -7.43 -12.16
N ILE A 46 6.99 -7.82 -13.04
CA ILE A 46 5.59 -7.35 -12.98
C ILE A 46 4.95 -7.68 -11.63
N ILE A 47 5.15 -8.89 -11.11
CA ILE A 47 4.57 -9.32 -9.83
C ILE A 47 5.14 -8.53 -8.66
N VAL A 48 6.47 -8.35 -8.59
CA VAL A 48 7.11 -7.56 -7.53
C VAL A 48 6.60 -6.13 -7.56
N ASN A 49 6.62 -5.51 -8.73
CA ASN A 49 6.29 -4.10 -8.87
C ASN A 49 4.79 -3.82 -8.65
N ALA A 50 3.91 -4.75 -9.05
CA ALA A 50 2.50 -4.70 -8.70
C ALA A 50 2.29 -4.83 -7.18
N THR A 51 3.02 -5.75 -6.54
CA THR A 51 2.96 -5.93 -5.09
C THR A 51 3.43 -4.67 -4.35
N ASP A 52 4.53 -4.06 -4.78
CA ASP A 52 5.04 -2.79 -4.25
C ASP A 52 3.99 -1.68 -4.32
N PHE A 53 3.28 -1.59 -5.44
CA PHE A 53 2.19 -0.64 -5.61
C PHE A 53 1.03 -0.89 -4.63
N PHE A 54 0.60 -2.14 -4.46
CA PHE A 54 -0.46 -2.48 -3.50
C PHE A 54 -0.04 -2.23 -2.04
N ILE A 55 1.23 -2.45 -1.69
CA ILE A 55 1.77 -2.11 -0.37
C ILE A 55 1.75 -0.60 -0.13
N GLY A 56 2.07 0.20 -1.15
CA GLY A 56 1.95 1.66 -1.08
C GLY A 56 0.53 2.11 -0.75
N ILE A 57 -0.48 1.48 -1.36
CA ILE A 57 -1.90 1.71 -1.05
C ILE A 57 -2.23 1.26 0.37
N ALA A 58 -1.88 0.03 0.74
CA ALA A 58 -2.18 -0.54 2.05
C ALA A 58 -1.58 0.30 3.19
N GLY A 59 -0.33 0.76 3.04
CA GLY A 59 0.32 1.63 4.01
C GLY A 59 -0.38 2.98 4.16
N THR A 60 -0.78 3.59 3.05
CA THR A 60 -1.49 4.88 3.10
C THR A 60 -2.85 4.75 3.79
N VAL A 61 -3.61 3.71 3.46
CA VAL A 61 -4.90 3.42 4.09
C VAL A 61 -4.71 3.15 5.59
N ALA A 62 -3.71 2.36 5.96
CA ALA A 62 -3.40 2.07 7.36
C ALA A 62 -3.12 3.35 8.17
N VAL A 63 -2.32 4.27 7.64
CA VAL A 63 -2.03 5.57 8.28
C VAL A 63 -3.32 6.37 8.51
N ILE A 64 -4.23 6.41 7.53
CA ILE A 64 -5.51 7.13 7.66
C ILE A 64 -6.35 6.53 8.81
N PHE A 65 -6.48 5.20 8.86
CA PHE A 65 -7.23 4.53 9.92
C PHE A 65 -6.58 4.68 11.30
N ILE A 66 -5.25 4.69 11.38
CA ILE A 66 -4.52 4.97 12.62
C ILE A 66 -4.84 6.39 13.11
N ILE A 67 -4.81 7.39 12.23
CA ILE A 67 -5.13 8.79 12.60
C ILE A 67 -6.58 8.89 13.10
N ILE A 68 -7.53 8.24 12.41
CA ILE A 68 -8.94 8.21 12.83
C ILE A 68 -9.10 7.52 14.20
N GLY A 69 -8.46 6.38 14.38
CA GLY A 69 -8.46 5.64 15.64
C GLY A 69 -7.83 6.43 16.79
N ALA A 70 -6.76 7.17 16.52
CA ALA A 70 -6.10 8.03 17.50
C ALA A 70 -7.01 9.17 17.97
N TYR A 71 -7.69 9.87 17.05
CA TYR A 71 -8.68 10.88 17.44
C TYR A 71 -9.80 10.27 18.29
N LYS A 72 -10.32 9.12 17.87
CA LYS A 72 -11.38 8.42 18.61
C LYS A 72 -10.93 7.97 20.00
N TYR A 73 -9.67 7.58 20.16
CA TYR A 73 -9.09 7.24 21.45
C TYR A 73 -8.97 8.46 22.38
N LEU A 74 -8.42 9.57 21.87
CA LEU A 74 -8.22 10.80 22.64
C LEU A 74 -9.55 11.41 23.11
N PHE A 75 -10.54 11.50 22.22
CA PHE A 75 -11.85 12.08 22.57
C PHE A 75 -12.78 11.09 23.29
N GLY A 76 -12.67 9.79 23.00
CA GLY A 76 -13.45 8.74 23.67
C GLY A 76 -13.12 8.57 25.16
N SER A 77 -12.00 9.13 25.63
CA SER A 77 -11.66 9.17 27.05
C SER A 77 -12.61 10.05 27.88
N LEU A 78 -13.31 11.00 27.26
CA LEU A 78 -14.28 11.87 27.94
C LEU A 78 -15.61 11.16 28.20
N GLU A 79 -15.96 10.16 27.37
CA GLU A 79 -17.19 9.36 27.47
C GLU A 79 -16.95 7.98 28.12
N GLY A 80 -15.73 7.70 28.60
CA GLY A 80 -15.37 6.41 29.21
C GLY A 80 -15.25 5.23 28.23
N ASN A 81 -15.34 5.46 26.92
CA ASN A 81 -15.37 4.41 25.90
C ASN A 81 -14.16 4.47 24.95
N THR A 82 -12.96 4.34 25.52
CA THR A 82 -11.69 4.40 24.76
C THR A 82 -11.42 3.16 23.90
N ASP A 83 -12.09 2.04 24.19
CA ASP A 83 -11.81 0.74 23.58
C ASP A 83 -12.07 0.73 22.08
N ARG A 84 -13.06 1.50 21.63
CA ARG A 84 -13.38 1.65 20.21
C ARG A 84 -12.28 2.36 19.41
N GLY A 85 -11.48 3.22 20.03
CA GLY A 85 -10.33 3.87 19.39
C GLY A 85 -9.16 2.89 19.28
N LYS A 86 -8.86 2.18 20.37
CA LYS A 86 -7.79 1.17 20.41
C LYS A 86 -8.02 0.05 19.39
N SER A 87 -9.24 -0.50 19.34
CA SER A 87 -9.56 -1.56 18.37
C SER A 87 -9.40 -1.11 16.93
N THR A 88 -9.74 0.15 16.62
CA THR A 88 -9.57 0.72 15.27
C THR A 88 -8.09 0.77 14.88
N ILE A 89 -7.22 1.21 15.80
CA ILE A 89 -5.76 1.24 15.58
C ILE A 89 -5.22 -0.19 15.41
N LEU A 90 -5.66 -1.13 16.27
CA LEU A 90 -5.22 -2.51 16.20
C LEU A 90 -5.59 -3.18 14.88
N PHE A 91 -6.82 -2.97 14.38
CA PHE A 91 -7.23 -3.53 13.08
C PHE A 91 -6.50 -2.89 11.91
N ALA A 92 -6.21 -1.59 11.97
CA ALA A 92 -5.40 -0.93 10.96
C ALA A 92 -3.97 -1.50 10.91
N LEU A 93 -3.37 -1.71 12.08
CA LEU A 93 -2.02 -2.25 12.19
C LEU A 93 -1.97 -3.74 11.81
N SER A 94 -2.95 -4.55 12.22
CA SER A 94 -2.98 -5.97 11.88
C SER A 94 -3.19 -6.19 10.39
N GLY A 95 -4.08 -5.42 9.76
CA GLY A 95 -4.27 -5.46 8.30
C GLY A 95 -3.00 -5.08 7.55
N PHE A 96 -2.30 -4.02 8.00
CA PHE A 96 -1.02 -3.65 7.42
C PHE A 96 0.07 -4.71 7.64
N ALA A 97 0.14 -5.31 8.82
CA ALA A 97 1.10 -6.37 9.12
C ALA A 97 0.92 -7.59 8.20
N ILE A 98 -0.34 -8.00 7.96
CA ILE A 98 -0.64 -9.11 7.03
C ILE A 98 -0.20 -8.74 5.61
N ALA A 99 -0.47 -7.52 5.16
CA ALA A 99 -0.03 -7.05 3.84
C ALA A 99 1.51 -7.07 3.74
N ALA A 100 2.21 -6.57 4.75
CA ALA A 100 3.67 -6.59 4.79
C ALA A 100 4.25 -8.02 4.74
N LEU A 101 3.63 -8.97 5.45
CA LEU A 101 4.03 -10.39 5.40
C LEU A 101 3.84 -10.99 4.00
N ALA A 102 2.72 -10.67 3.32
CA ALA A 102 2.49 -11.13 1.95
C ALA A 102 3.60 -10.63 1.00
N TYR A 103 4.01 -9.37 1.15
CA TYR A 103 5.12 -8.80 0.39
C TYR A 103 6.44 -9.53 0.61
N PHE A 104 6.78 -9.86 1.86
CA PHE A 104 7.97 -10.65 2.17
C PHE A 104 7.92 -12.03 1.52
N ILE A 105 6.78 -12.71 1.58
CA ILE A 105 6.61 -14.05 0.98
C ILE A 105 6.81 -14.00 -0.54
N ILE A 106 6.21 -13.02 -1.22
CA ILE A 106 6.32 -12.87 -2.68
C ILE A 106 7.77 -12.66 -3.09
N ARG A 107 8.49 -11.75 -2.43
CA ARG A 107 9.91 -11.51 -2.71
C ARG A 107 10.77 -12.72 -2.41
N PHE A 108 10.50 -13.41 -1.31
CA PHE A 108 11.19 -14.64 -0.97
C PHE A 108 11.02 -15.71 -2.07
N ILE A 109 9.81 -15.91 -2.59
CA ILE A 109 9.58 -16.87 -3.68
C ILE A 109 10.34 -16.45 -4.94
N ILE A 110 10.29 -15.18 -5.31
CA ILE A 110 10.93 -14.69 -6.54
C ILE A 110 12.45 -14.79 -6.43
N ASP A 111 13.05 -14.36 -5.33
CA ASP A 111 14.50 -14.39 -5.13
C ASP A 111 15.09 -15.81 -5.08
N ASN A 112 14.29 -16.81 -4.67
CA ASN A 112 14.75 -18.19 -4.53
C ASN A 112 14.38 -19.11 -5.72
N PHE A 113 13.39 -18.74 -6.53
CA PHE A 113 12.84 -19.63 -7.58
C PHE A 113 12.79 -19.00 -8.98
N ALA A 114 12.92 -17.68 -9.11
CA ALA A 114 12.90 -16.99 -10.41
C ALA A 114 14.31 -16.59 -10.90
N GLY A 115 15.36 -17.03 -10.20
CA GLY A 115 16.77 -16.87 -10.60
C GLY A 115 17.36 -18.11 -11.26
#